data_AF-A0A6P6D210-F1
#
_entry.id   AF-A0A6P6D210-F1
#
_cell.length_a   1.000
_cell.length_b   1.000
_cell.length_c   1.000
_cell.angle_alpha   90.00
_cell.angle_beta   90.00
_cell.angle_gamma   90.00
#
_symmetry.space_group_name_H-M   'P 1'
#
loop_
_entity.id
_entity.type
_entity.pdbx_description
1 polymer ?
#
loop_
_entity_poly.entity_id
_entity_poly.type
_entity_poly.pdbx_seq_one_letter_code
_entity_poly.pdbx_strand_id
1 'polypeptide(L)'
;MAGPQGHLLLCLLVFYLAGSSILVGQKVRSRHCDVKTKFVTHVPCTMCPAAKKQVCPSGWLQDFPKKISQDCRYEVQLGDSLLSMSGCSLECWKDVVQKACCPGYWGSQCYECPGGAETPCNGHGTCLDGIDRNGTCICQENFSGSACQECQDSNRYGPDCQS
;
A
#
# COMPACT_ATOMS: atom_id res chain seq x y z
N MET A 1 47.12 10.42 -42.42
CA MET A 1 46.00 9.72 -43.08
C MET A 1 45.84 8.38 -42.37
N ALA A 2 45.01 8.34 -41.33
CA ALA A 2 44.76 7.13 -40.55
C ALA A 2 43.76 6.24 -41.31
N GLY A 3 44.06 4.95 -41.41
CA GLY A 3 43.28 4.00 -42.22
C GLY A 3 41.86 3.74 -41.68
N PRO A 4 40.97 3.20 -42.53
CA PRO A 4 39.53 3.06 -42.27
C PRO A 4 39.18 2.16 -41.08
N GLN A 5 40.13 1.34 -40.57
CA GLN A 5 39.95 0.51 -39.39
C GLN A 5 40.16 1.25 -38.06
N GLY A 6 40.94 2.34 -38.04
CA GLY A 6 41.18 3.13 -36.82
C GLY A 6 39.97 3.94 -36.39
N HIS A 7 39.18 4.42 -37.36
CA HIS A 7 37.93 5.15 -37.10
C HIS A 7 36.84 4.26 -36.52
N LEU A 8 36.78 2.97 -36.88
CA LEU A 8 35.78 2.05 -36.35
C LEU A 8 36.02 1.75 -34.85
N LEU A 9 37.28 1.56 -34.46
CA LEU A 9 37.69 1.33 -33.07
C LEU A 9 37.49 2.59 -32.19
N LEU A 10 37.80 3.77 -32.72
CA LEU A 10 37.51 5.04 -32.03
C LEU A 10 36.01 5.28 -31.87
N CYS A 11 35.19 4.98 -32.88
CA CYS A 11 33.73 5.07 -32.76
C CYS A 11 33.17 4.10 -31.72
N LEU A 12 33.65 2.84 -31.68
CA LEU A 12 33.21 1.85 -30.69
C LEU A 12 33.56 2.24 -29.24
N LEU A 13 34.72 2.86 -29.02
CA LEU A 13 35.12 3.37 -27.70
C LEU A 13 34.28 4.57 -27.25
N VAL A 14 33.86 5.44 -28.17
CA VAL A 14 32.97 6.58 -27.87
C VAL A 14 31.55 6.10 -27.50
N PHE A 15 31.05 5.04 -28.15
CA PHE A 15 29.78 4.41 -27.75
C PHE A 15 29.84 3.72 -26.38
N TYR A 16 30.99 3.14 -26.00
CA TYR A 16 31.19 2.54 -24.67
C TYR A 16 31.25 3.58 -23.53
N LEU A 17 31.74 4.80 -23.81
CA LEU A 17 31.76 5.88 -22.80
C LEU A 17 30.44 6.67 -22.73
N ALA A 18 29.56 6.54 -23.74
CA ALA A 18 28.28 7.23 -23.80
C ALA A 18 27.07 6.39 -23.32
N GLY A 19 27.25 5.10 -23.04
CA GLY A 19 26.25 4.23 -22.42
C GLY A 19 26.79 3.72 -21.08
N SER A 20 26.53 4.38 -19.95
CA SER A 20 25.30 4.16 -19.21
C SER A 20 25.12 5.29 -18.21
N SER A 21 24.46 6.38 -18.61
CA SER A 21 23.77 7.22 -17.65
C SER A 21 22.62 6.37 -17.10
N ILE A 22 22.88 5.59 -16.05
CA ILE A 22 21.82 5.08 -15.19
C ILE A 22 21.18 6.34 -14.62
N LEU A 23 20.14 6.83 -15.29
CA LEU A 23 19.14 7.64 -14.63
C LEU A 23 18.56 6.71 -13.58
N VAL A 24 19.18 6.70 -12.40
CA VAL A 24 18.51 6.38 -11.16
C VAL A 24 17.45 7.45 -11.07
N GLY A 25 16.33 7.24 -11.77
CA GLY A 25 15.11 7.97 -11.51
C GLY A 25 14.86 7.71 -10.05
N GLN A 26 15.09 8.71 -9.21
CA GLN A 26 14.68 8.68 -7.81
C GLN A 26 13.19 8.35 -7.86
N LYS A 27 12.87 7.07 -7.61
CA LYS A 27 11.50 6.60 -7.57
C LYS A 27 10.95 7.22 -6.30
N VAL A 28 10.33 8.39 -6.43
CA VAL A 28 9.69 9.09 -5.32
C VAL A 28 8.74 8.09 -4.68
N ARG A 29 9.15 7.53 -3.54
CA ARG A 29 8.35 6.56 -2.81
C ARG A 29 7.19 7.36 -2.23
N SER A 30 5.97 7.02 -2.63
CA SER A 30 4.77 7.60 -2.05
C SER A 30 4.85 7.50 -0.52
N ARG A 31 4.51 8.58 0.19
CA ARG A 31 4.46 8.64 1.66
C ARG A 31 3.21 7.94 2.23
N HIS A 32 2.20 7.78 1.38
CA HIS A 32 1.01 6.99 1.67
C HIS A 32 1.20 5.54 1.22
N CYS A 33 0.84 4.63 2.11
CA CYS A 33 0.81 3.18 1.91
C CYS A 33 -0.63 2.67 2.12
N ASP A 34 -1.58 3.37 1.50
CA ASP A 34 -3.02 3.05 1.56
C ASP A 34 -3.27 1.57 1.25
N VAL A 35 -4.07 0.91 2.08
CA VAL A 35 -4.43 -0.49 1.92
C VAL A 35 -5.74 -0.56 1.15
N LYS A 36 -5.75 -1.29 0.03
CA LYS A 36 -6.96 -1.55 -0.75
C LYS A 36 -7.50 -2.94 -0.40
N THR A 37 -8.71 -3.00 0.11
CA THR A 37 -9.38 -4.26 0.45
C THR A 37 -10.62 -4.44 -0.41
N LYS A 38 -10.68 -5.56 -1.12
CA LYS A 38 -11.86 -5.97 -1.89
C LYS A 38 -12.82 -6.72 -0.98
N PHE A 39 -14.01 -6.16 -0.80
CA PHE A 39 -15.12 -6.83 -0.13
C PHE A 39 -16.03 -7.50 -1.15
N VAL A 40 -16.59 -8.63 -0.77
CA VAL A 40 -17.52 -9.42 -1.58
C VAL A 40 -18.82 -9.59 -0.81
N THR A 41 -19.94 -9.49 -1.52
CA THR A 41 -21.29 -9.78 -1.00
C THR A 41 -22.09 -10.49 -2.06
N HIS A 42 -23.16 -11.14 -1.63
CA HIS A 42 -24.09 -11.85 -2.50
C HIS A 42 -25.49 -11.23 -2.37
N VAL A 43 -26.17 -11.04 -3.50
CA VAL A 43 -27.58 -10.62 -3.50
C VAL A 43 -28.49 -11.75 -2.97
N PRO A 44 -29.75 -11.48 -2.58
CA PRO A 44 -30.66 -12.53 -2.15
C PRO A 44 -30.80 -13.65 -3.19
N CYS A 45 -30.74 -14.90 -2.72
CA CYS A 45 -30.88 -16.07 -3.57
C CYS A 45 -32.25 -16.08 -4.28
N THR A 46 -32.25 -16.35 -5.58
CA THR A 46 -33.48 -16.37 -6.39
C THR A 46 -33.36 -17.37 -7.53
N MET A 47 -34.35 -17.45 -8.40
CA MET A 47 -34.26 -18.22 -9.63
C MET A 47 -33.12 -17.70 -10.53
N CYS A 48 -32.33 -18.61 -11.10
CA CYS A 48 -31.14 -18.26 -11.89
C CYS A 48 -31.37 -17.27 -13.06
N PRO A 49 -32.49 -17.34 -13.81
CA PRO A 49 -32.80 -16.33 -14.81
C PRO A 49 -33.03 -14.93 -14.23
N ALA A 50 -33.56 -14.83 -13.00
CA ALA A 50 -33.74 -13.56 -12.29
C ALA A 50 -32.43 -13.05 -11.73
N ALA A 51 -31.58 -13.91 -11.16
CA ALA A 51 -30.25 -13.52 -10.65
C ALA A 51 -29.39 -12.83 -11.72
N LYS A 52 -29.47 -13.27 -12.99
CA LYS A 52 -28.80 -12.61 -14.12
C LYS A 52 -29.25 -11.17 -14.36
N LYS A 53 -30.50 -10.84 -14.03
CA LYS A 53 -31.10 -9.51 -14.21
C LYS A 53 -30.94 -8.62 -12.97
N GLN A 54 -30.56 -9.18 -11.82
CA GLN A 54 -30.36 -8.41 -10.61
C GLN A 54 -29.18 -7.44 -10.75
N VAL A 55 -29.25 -6.38 -9.94
CA VAL A 55 -28.27 -5.31 -9.83
C VAL A 55 -27.68 -5.36 -8.43
N CYS A 56 -26.40 -5.01 -8.31
CA CYS A 56 -25.75 -4.92 -7.01
C CYS A 56 -26.36 -3.80 -6.14
N PRO A 57 -26.28 -3.93 -4.80
CA PRO A 57 -26.70 -2.86 -3.90
C PRO A 57 -25.94 -1.55 -4.14
N SER A 58 -26.48 -0.43 -3.65
CA SER A 58 -25.83 0.88 -3.81
C SER A 58 -24.39 0.86 -3.29
N GLY A 59 -23.45 1.38 -4.10
CA GLY A 59 -22.02 1.39 -3.80
C GLY A 59 -21.29 0.06 -4.05
N TRP A 60 -21.96 -0.96 -4.57
CA TRP A 60 -21.36 -2.23 -4.97
C TRP A 60 -21.35 -2.37 -6.50
N LEU A 61 -20.31 -3.04 -6.98
CA LEU A 61 -20.03 -3.27 -8.39
C LEU A 61 -20.22 -4.75 -8.73
N GLN A 62 -20.50 -5.02 -10.00
CA GLN A 62 -20.57 -6.37 -10.56
C GLN A 62 -19.31 -6.63 -11.42
N ASP A 63 -18.78 -7.85 -11.34
CA ASP A 63 -17.76 -8.32 -12.28
C ASP A 63 -18.37 -8.56 -13.68
N PHE A 64 -17.55 -8.41 -14.73
CA PHE A 64 -17.88 -8.80 -16.10
C PHE A 64 -16.85 -9.82 -16.62
N PRO A 65 -17.25 -11.06 -16.94
CA PRO A 65 -18.60 -11.61 -16.89
C PRO A 65 -19.16 -11.71 -15.46
N LYS A 66 -20.50 -11.65 -15.32
CA LYS A 66 -21.17 -11.74 -14.02
C LYS A 66 -20.82 -13.04 -13.31
N LYS A 67 -20.39 -12.94 -12.07
CA LYS A 67 -20.16 -14.10 -11.19
C LYS A 67 -21.47 -14.47 -10.49
N ILE A 68 -21.99 -15.64 -10.82
CA ILE A 68 -23.25 -16.15 -10.26
C ILE A 68 -22.95 -17.44 -9.54
N SER A 69 -23.17 -17.47 -8.22
CA SER A 69 -23.12 -18.68 -7.42
C SER A 69 -24.42 -19.45 -7.56
N GLN A 70 -24.33 -20.78 -7.70
CA GLN A 70 -25.47 -21.72 -7.66
C GLN A 70 -25.58 -22.41 -6.29
N ASP A 71 -24.69 -22.07 -5.35
CA ASP A 71 -24.63 -22.63 -4.01
C ASP A 71 -25.53 -21.85 -3.05
N CYS A 72 -26.81 -21.76 -3.40
CA CYS A 72 -27.82 -21.17 -2.53
C CYS A 72 -29.20 -21.79 -2.78
N ARG A 73 -30.09 -21.68 -1.79
CA ARG A 73 -31.49 -22.09 -1.90
C ARG A 73 -32.40 -20.93 -1.56
N TYR A 74 -33.56 -20.89 -2.19
CA TYR A 74 -34.61 -19.91 -1.92
C TYR A 74 -35.92 -20.64 -1.66
N GLU A 75 -36.80 -19.99 -0.92
CA GLU A 75 -38.07 -20.57 -0.50
C GLU A 75 -39.21 -20.07 -1.38
N VAL A 76 -40.12 -20.97 -1.75
CA VAL A 76 -41.34 -20.67 -2.49
C VAL A 76 -42.55 -21.21 -1.75
N GLN A 77 -43.59 -20.40 -1.65
CA GLN A 77 -44.85 -20.81 -1.03
C GLN A 77 -45.80 -21.34 -2.10
N LEU A 78 -46.30 -22.56 -1.91
CA LEU A 78 -47.27 -23.21 -2.79
C LEU A 78 -48.46 -23.68 -1.94
N GLY A 79 -49.53 -22.87 -1.91
CA GLY A 79 -50.61 -23.04 -0.96
C GLY A 79 -50.11 -22.88 0.48
N ASP A 80 -50.37 -23.87 1.32
CA ASP A 80 -49.93 -23.90 2.72
C ASP A 80 -48.54 -24.53 2.91
N SER A 81 -47.87 -24.93 1.81
CA SER A 81 -46.55 -25.57 1.86
C SER A 81 -45.42 -24.60 1.49
N LEU A 82 -44.32 -24.66 2.25
CA LEU A 82 -43.09 -23.92 1.98
C LEU A 82 -42.04 -24.88 1.40
N LEU A 83 -41.61 -24.64 0.17
CA LEU A 83 -40.65 -25.49 -0.53
C LEU A 83 -39.31 -24.78 -0.68
N SER A 84 -38.22 -25.49 -0.39
CA SER A 84 -36.86 -24.99 -0.57
C SER A 84 -36.30 -25.47 -1.91
N MET A 85 -36.02 -24.54 -2.82
CA MET A 85 -35.55 -24.80 -4.19
C MET A 85 -34.12 -24.33 -4.37
N SER A 86 -33.34 -25.00 -5.21
CA SER A 86 -32.00 -24.53 -5.61
C SER A 86 -32.12 -23.22 -6.40
N GLY A 87 -31.29 -22.26 -6.06
CA GLY A 87 -31.29 -20.94 -6.67
C GLY A 87 -29.90 -20.49 -7.10
N CYS A 88 -29.83 -19.23 -7.51
CA CYS A 88 -28.60 -18.55 -7.80
C CYS A 88 -28.54 -17.21 -7.06
N SER A 89 -27.32 -16.75 -6.80
CA SER A 89 -27.04 -15.42 -6.29
C SER A 89 -25.92 -14.76 -7.08
N LEU A 90 -26.11 -13.49 -7.45
CA LEU A 90 -25.08 -12.64 -8.04
C LEU A 90 -24.07 -12.20 -6.97
N GLU A 91 -22.80 -12.44 -7.25
CA GLU A 91 -21.69 -11.90 -6.48
C GLU A 91 -21.43 -10.44 -6.90
N CYS A 92 -21.35 -9.58 -5.89
CA CYS A 92 -21.05 -8.17 -6.00
C CYS A 92 -19.81 -7.86 -5.16
N TRP A 93 -19.03 -6.87 -5.59
CA TRP A 93 -17.83 -6.48 -4.87
C TRP A 93 -17.70 -4.96 -4.73
N LYS A 94 -16.88 -4.52 -3.79
CA LYS A 94 -16.48 -3.12 -3.67
C LYS A 94 -15.06 -3.04 -3.14
N ASP A 95 -14.31 -2.06 -3.60
CA ASP A 95 -13.01 -1.74 -3.02
C ASP A 95 -13.18 -0.67 -1.95
N VAL A 96 -12.60 -0.91 -0.79
CA VAL A 96 -12.47 0.09 0.27
C VAL A 96 -11.00 0.41 0.43
N VAL A 97 -10.67 1.69 0.35
CA VAL A 97 -9.31 2.19 0.55
C VAL A 97 -9.18 2.68 1.99
N GLN A 98 -8.40 1.96 2.79
CA GLN A 98 -8.01 2.42 4.11
C GLN A 98 -6.75 3.28 3.98
N LYS A 99 -6.88 4.56 4.35
CA LYS A 99 -5.77 5.50 4.32
C LYS A 99 -4.71 5.11 5.34
N ALA A 100 -3.46 5.09 4.93
CA ALA A 100 -2.35 4.74 5.81
C ALA A 100 -1.06 5.44 5.38
N CYS A 101 -0.20 5.72 6.35
CA CYS A 101 1.16 6.18 6.10
C CYS A 101 2.10 5.00 5.95
N CYS A 102 3.12 5.16 5.11
CA CYS A 102 4.23 4.22 5.09
C CYS A 102 5.02 4.29 6.42
N PRO A 103 5.77 3.24 6.78
CA PRO A 103 6.64 3.28 7.96
C PRO A 103 7.56 4.50 7.94
N GLY A 104 7.72 5.17 9.09
CA GLY A 104 8.51 6.39 9.22
C GLY A 104 7.77 7.68 8.80
N TYR A 105 6.46 7.60 8.55
CA TYR A 105 5.61 8.76 8.24
C TYR A 105 4.35 8.81 9.13
N TRP A 106 3.89 10.02 9.45
CA TRP A 106 2.84 10.25 10.45
C TRP A 106 1.84 11.34 10.07
N GLY A 107 0.68 11.30 10.70
CA GLY A 107 -0.38 12.29 10.54
C GLY A 107 -1.17 12.17 9.23
N SER A 108 -2.20 13.00 9.08
CA SER A 108 -3.14 12.92 7.96
C SER A 108 -2.51 13.15 6.57
N GLN A 109 -1.36 13.82 6.52
CA GLN A 109 -0.59 14.09 5.30
C GLN A 109 0.68 13.22 5.17
N CYS A 110 0.88 12.26 6.08
CA CYS A 110 2.07 11.41 6.15
C CYS A 110 3.36 12.22 6.09
N TYR A 111 3.53 13.13 7.05
CA TYR A 111 4.77 13.86 7.29
C TYR A 111 5.88 12.89 7.68
N GLU A 112 7.11 13.21 7.32
CA GLU A 112 8.26 12.38 7.69
C GLU A 112 8.53 12.46 9.20
N CYS A 113 8.92 11.35 9.81
CA CYS A 113 9.37 11.33 11.20
C CYS A 113 10.66 12.15 11.38
N PRO A 114 10.88 12.74 12.58
CA PRO A 114 12.16 13.37 12.90
C PRO A 114 13.33 12.38 12.69
N GLY A 115 14.46 12.83 12.14
CA GLY A 115 15.58 11.95 11.78
C GLY A 115 15.43 11.19 10.44
N GLY A 116 14.28 11.34 9.76
CA GLY A 116 14.02 10.75 8.44
C GLY A 116 13.19 9.48 8.49
N ALA A 117 12.57 9.08 7.36
CA ALA A 117 11.74 7.88 7.30
C ALA A 117 12.54 6.58 7.32
N GLU A 118 13.79 6.59 6.83
CA GLU A 118 14.66 5.41 6.81
C GLU A 118 15.26 5.11 8.19
N THR A 119 15.62 6.16 8.93
CA THR A 119 16.17 6.08 10.29
C THR A 119 15.40 7.00 11.25
N PRO A 120 14.12 6.70 11.55
CA PRO A 120 13.32 7.54 12.44
C PRO A 120 13.98 7.72 13.79
N CYS A 121 13.87 8.92 14.35
CA CYS A 121 14.47 9.32 15.62
C CYS A 121 15.98 9.10 15.65
N ASN A 122 16.65 9.34 14.51
CA ASN A 122 18.08 9.11 14.27
C ASN A 122 18.54 7.67 14.62
N GLY A 123 17.62 6.70 14.66
CA GLY A 123 17.92 5.33 15.08
C GLY A 123 18.02 5.12 16.60
N HIS A 124 17.88 6.18 17.40
CA HIS A 124 17.99 6.16 18.86
C HIS A 124 16.62 6.23 19.56
N GLY A 125 15.56 5.82 18.88
CA GLY A 125 14.20 5.88 19.39
C GLY A 125 13.17 5.24 18.48
N THR A 126 11.91 5.29 18.91
CA THR A 126 10.76 4.87 18.10
C THR A 126 9.91 6.08 17.77
N CYS A 127 9.61 6.28 16.49
CA CYS A 127 8.67 7.31 16.06
C CYS A 127 7.23 6.84 16.28
N LEU A 128 6.37 7.70 16.81
CA LEU A 128 4.92 7.50 16.78
C LEU A 128 4.39 7.77 15.37
N ASP A 129 4.58 6.81 14.48
CA ASP A 129 4.20 6.86 13.07
C ASP A 129 2.80 6.28 12.78
N GLY A 130 2.26 6.61 11.60
CA GLY A 130 0.90 6.26 11.21
C GLY A 130 -0.04 7.47 11.12
N ILE A 131 -1.17 7.25 10.43
CA ILE A 131 -2.07 8.34 9.98
C ILE A 131 -2.74 9.10 11.13
N ASP A 132 -3.00 8.43 12.25
CA ASP A 132 -3.64 8.99 13.44
C ASP A 132 -2.63 9.33 14.56
N ARG A 133 -1.33 9.27 14.26
CA ARG A 133 -0.26 9.61 15.21
C ARG A 133 0.36 10.97 14.91
N ASN A 134 1.24 11.40 15.81
CA ASN A 134 1.78 12.76 15.85
C ASN A 134 3.29 12.87 15.57
N GLY A 135 3.97 11.77 15.24
CA GLY A 135 5.39 11.77 14.89
C GLY A 135 6.36 12.02 16.05
N THR A 136 5.89 12.02 17.30
CA THR A 136 6.78 12.20 18.45
C THR A 136 7.75 11.03 18.56
N CYS A 137 9.02 11.34 18.81
CA CYS A 137 10.05 10.34 19.08
C CYS A 137 10.06 9.95 20.55
N ILE A 138 10.00 8.64 20.82
CA ILE A 138 10.25 8.07 22.14
C ILE A 138 11.70 7.58 22.14
N CYS A 139 12.58 8.33 22.81
CA CYS A 139 14.01 8.05 22.82
C CYS A 139 14.37 6.86 23.71
N GLN A 140 15.41 6.13 23.30
CA GLN A 140 16.06 5.11 24.09
C GLN A 140 16.80 5.75 25.27
N GLU A 141 17.15 4.93 26.26
CA GLU A 141 17.94 5.40 27.41
C GLU A 141 19.26 6.04 26.94
N ASN A 142 19.65 7.14 27.60
CA ASN A 142 20.81 7.99 27.30
C ASN A 142 20.68 8.97 26.12
N PHE A 143 19.56 8.97 25.39
CA PHE A 143 19.32 9.93 24.31
C PHE A 143 18.16 10.89 24.61
N SER A 144 18.24 12.10 24.07
CA SER A 144 17.26 13.17 24.25
C SER A 144 17.10 14.03 22.99
N GLY A 145 16.23 15.04 23.07
CA GLY A 145 15.87 15.91 21.95
C GLY A 145 14.70 15.38 21.14
N SER A 146 14.12 16.24 20.29
CA SER A 146 12.90 15.92 19.52
C SER A 146 13.07 14.79 18.50
N ALA A 147 14.31 14.49 18.09
CA ALA A 147 14.65 13.40 17.21
C ALA A 147 15.67 12.42 17.83
N CYS A 148 15.85 12.43 19.15
CA CYS A 148 16.83 11.60 19.87
C CYS A 148 18.28 11.79 19.38
N GLN A 149 18.61 13.02 18.96
CA GLN A 149 19.93 13.37 18.43
C GLN A 149 20.94 13.83 19.48
N GLU A 150 20.49 14.03 20.72
CA GLU A 150 21.31 14.55 21.81
C GLU A 150 21.59 13.47 22.86
N CYS A 151 22.68 13.62 23.60
CA CYS A 151 22.95 12.82 24.78
C CYS A 151 22.17 13.38 25.98
N GLN A 152 21.51 12.48 26.72
CA GLN A 152 20.76 12.83 27.92
C GLN A 152 21.68 13.36 29.05
N ASP A 153 22.89 12.82 29.16
CA ASP A 153 23.94 13.30 30.07
C ASP A 153 24.85 14.29 29.31
N SER A 154 24.94 15.52 29.84
CA SER A 154 25.74 16.59 29.23
C SER A 154 27.24 16.34 29.24
N ASN A 155 27.72 15.40 30.06
CA ASN A 155 29.15 15.04 30.11
C ASN A 155 29.50 13.92 29.12
N ARG A 156 28.51 13.32 28.45
CA ARG A 156 28.73 12.25 27.49
C ARG A 156 28.67 12.75 26.06
N TYR A 157 29.46 12.12 25.20
CA TYR A 157 29.51 12.46 23.78
C TYR A 157 29.77 11.23 22.90
N GLY A 158 29.79 11.46 21.58
CA GLY A 158 29.88 10.42 20.56
C GLY A 158 28.52 9.91 20.10
N PRO A 159 28.49 9.08 19.04
CA PRO A 159 27.24 8.63 18.42
C PRO A 159 26.36 7.79 19.36
N ASP A 160 26.98 7.11 20.34
CA ASP A 160 26.28 6.25 21.29
C ASP A 160 26.20 6.85 22.71
N CYS A 161 26.66 8.09 22.90
CA CYS A 161 26.69 8.77 24.22
C CYS A 161 27.43 7.96 25.31
N GLN A 162 28.61 7.43 24.98
CA GLN A 162 29.42 6.58 25.87
C GLN A 162 30.79 7.14 26.23
N SER A 163 31.28 8.17 25.52
CA SER A 163 32.58 8.79 25.76
C SER A 163 32.49 9.96 26.72
#